data_AF-A0A378MRB0-F1
#
_entry.id   AF-A0A378MRB0-F1
#
_cell.length_a   1.000
_cell.length_b   1.000
_cell.length_c   1.000
_cell.angle_alpha   90.00
_cell.angle_beta   90.00
_cell.angle_gamma   90.00
#
_symmetry.space_group_name_H-M   'P 1'
#
loop_
_entity.id
_entity.type
_entity.pdbx_description
1 polymer ?
#
loop_
_entity_poly.entity_id
_entity_poly.type
_entity_poly.pdbx_seq_one_letter_code
_entity_poly.pdbx_strand_id
1 'polypeptide(L)'
;MAEKNERYARYHNTSYNLEPDLKHSPGGLRDLHLISWIMLRHYGVSSFVDLLNKGLLYPEEYKELIAAQAVLFRMRFALHLQLKRYDNRLRFDRQLQLSEILGYQGEANQAVELMMRDYFQATKSISQLSQLLLNSFEQAYVNELQKNAQKQPLDQYFYRQEQQLFVVERKIFKNPTTMLDLFFHLTNDPTLIANADTLRQLRLCLQQQHEPMCFLPEMREKIRTAFCSTESHKPSNSSNAPTGFFKCLSTAMEGDRRANAIRPIPYLYSR
;
A
#
# COMPACT_ATOMS: atom_id res chain seq x y z
N MET A 1 15.59 -9.81 -2.59
CA MET A 1 14.23 -9.90 -3.15
C MET A 1 13.78 -11.34 -3.44
N ALA A 2 14.64 -12.22 -3.97
CA ALA A 2 14.27 -13.61 -4.31
C ALA A 2 13.59 -14.39 -3.16
N GLU A 3 14.14 -14.36 -1.94
CA GLU A 3 13.55 -15.05 -0.76
C GLU A 3 12.11 -14.60 -0.47
N LYS A 4 11.81 -13.30 -0.61
CA LYS A 4 10.46 -12.75 -0.41
C LYS A 4 9.48 -13.33 -1.41
N ASN A 5 9.87 -13.34 -2.69
CA ASN A 5 9.03 -13.80 -3.79
C ASN A 5 8.77 -15.31 -3.68
N GLU A 6 9.79 -16.09 -3.34
CA GLU A 6 9.65 -17.53 -3.11
C GLU A 6 8.71 -17.82 -1.92
N ARG A 7 8.84 -17.06 -0.82
CA ARG A 7 7.93 -17.17 0.30
C ARG A 7 6.51 -16.84 -0.08
N TYR A 8 6.27 -15.77 -0.84
CA TYR A 8 4.92 -15.40 -1.30
C TYR A 8 4.31 -16.51 -2.18
N ALA A 9 5.11 -17.12 -3.05
CA ALA A 9 4.65 -18.21 -3.91
C ALA A 9 4.13 -19.42 -3.11
N ARG A 10 4.74 -19.74 -1.96
CA ARG A 10 4.25 -20.79 -1.04
C ARG A 10 2.86 -20.52 -0.46
N TYR A 11 2.37 -19.28 -0.53
CA TYR A 11 1.04 -18.85 -0.06
C TYR A 11 0.17 -18.34 -1.20
N HIS A 12 0.38 -18.82 -2.43
CA HIS A 12 -0.36 -18.40 -3.63
C HIS A 12 -0.36 -16.87 -3.85
N ASN A 13 0.68 -16.18 -3.38
CA ASN A 13 0.83 -14.72 -3.45
C ASN A 13 -0.33 -13.94 -2.80
N THR A 14 -1.10 -14.55 -1.90
CA THR A 14 -2.26 -13.92 -1.25
C THR A 14 -2.18 -14.03 0.27
N SER A 15 -2.58 -12.97 0.96
CA SER A 15 -2.80 -12.97 2.40
C SER A 15 -4.19 -13.52 2.78
N TYR A 16 -5.12 -13.62 1.81
CA TYR A 16 -6.52 -14.01 2.00
C TYR A 16 -6.75 -15.53 2.12
N ASN A 17 -5.81 -16.24 2.74
CA ASN A 17 -6.01 -17.64 3.07
C ASN A 17 -6.96 -17.75 4.27
N LEU A 18 -7.83 -18.77 4.27
CA LEU A 18 -8.70 -19.09 5.40
C LEU A 18 -7.91 -19.60 6.61
N GLU A 19 -6.74 -20.21 6.41
CA GLU A 19 -5.83 -20.61 7.49
C GLU A 19 -4.43 -19.99 7.33
N PRO A 20 -4.30 -18.66 7.52
CA PRO A 20 -3.07 -17.94 7.19
C PRO A 20 -1.96 -18.11 8.25
N ASP A 21 -0.73 -17.75 7.90
CA ASP A 21 0.44 -17.74 8.80
C ASP A 21 0.83 -16.31 9.18
N LEU A 22 0.74 -15.97 10.47
CA LEU A 22 1.04 -14.63 11.00
C LEU A 22 2.46 -14.13 10.69
N LYS A 23 3.41 -15.03 10.45
CA LYS A 23 4.81 -14.70 10.20
C LYS A 23 5.13 -14.68 8.71
N HIS A 24 4.70 -15.68 7.96
CA HIS A 24 5.23 -15.94 6.62
C HIS A 24 4.29 -15.56 5.48
N SER A 25 2.98 -15.44 5.73
CA SER A 25 2.04 -14.97 4.70
C SER A 25 2.44 -13.59 4.18
N PRO A 26 2.03 -13.20 2.96
CA PRO A 26 2.20 -11.83 2.46
C PRO A 26 1.65 -10.82 3.48
N GLY A 27 2.44 -9.80 3.83
CA GLY A 27 2.08 -8.84 4.88
C GLY A 27 2.27 -9.35 6.31
N GLY A 28 2.84 -10.54 6.50
CA GLY A 28 3.18 -11.09 7.82
C GLY A 28 4.42 -10.45 8.44
N LEU A 29 4.75 -10.86 9.67
CA LEU A 29 5.87 -10.28 10.43
C LEU A 29 7.24 -10.37 9.74
N ARG A 30 7.42 -11.34 8.83
CA ARG A 30 8.65 -11.46 8.06
C ARG A 30 8.89 -10.28 7.12
N ASP A 31 7.84 -9.63 6.62
CA ASP A 31 7.95 -8.43 5.79
C ASP A 31 8.48 -7.25 6.61
N LEU A 32 7.96 -7.08 7.83
CA LEU A 32 8.47 -6.07 8.76
C LEU A 32 9.95 -6.29 9.08
N HIS A 33 10.35 -7.54 9.35
CA HIS A 33 11.76 -7.87 9.60
C HIS A 33 12.66 -7.56 8.39
N LEU A 34 12.18 -7.81 7.18
CA LEU A 34 12.91 -7.48 5.96
C LEU A 34 13.16 -5.97 5.87
N ILE A 35 12.13 -5.15 6.13
CA ILE A 35 12.30 -3.69 6.16
C ILE A 35 13.31 -3.30 7.25
N SER A 36 13.16 -3.83 8.48
CA SER A 36 14.08 -3.53 9.59
C SER A 36 15.54 -3.87 9.29
N TRP A 37 15.80 -4.97 8.57
CA TRP A 37 17.17 -5.32 8.16
C TRP A 37 17.73 -4.36 7.12
N ILE A 38 16.94 -3.95 6.14
CA ILE A 38 17.36 -2.98 5.12
C ILE A 38 17.61 -1.61 5.76
N MET A 39 16.73 -1.19 6.65
CA MET A 39 16.87 0.01 7.48
C MET A 39 18.19 0.03 8.23
N LEU A 40 18.50 -1.04 8.95
CA LEU A 40 19.73 -1.15 9.73
C LEU A 40 20.95 -1.12 8.82
N ARG A 41 20.92 -1.86 7.71
CA ARG A 41 22.07 -1.99 6.80
C ARG A 41 22.38 -0.71 6.02
N HIS A 42 21.37 -0.04 5.48
CA HIS A 42 21.56 1.10 4.57
C HIS A 42 21.51 2.45 5.28
N TYR A 43 20.75 2.55 6.37
CA TYR A 43 20.51 3.83 7.04
C TYR A 43 20.99 3.85 8.49
N GLY A 44 21.49 2.73 9.02
CA GLY A 44 21.99 2.62 10.40
C GLY A 44 20.91 2.84 11.45
N VAL A 45 19.64 2.56 11.13
CA VAL A 45 18.50 2.77 12.04
C VAL A 45 17.81 1.46 12.38
N SER A 46 17.35 1.33 13.61
CA SER A 46 16.77 0.09 14.14
C SER A 46 15.27 0.16 14.39
N SER A 47 14.64 1.32 14.26
CA SER A 47 13.20 1.49 14.54
C SER A 47 12.47 2.27 13.45
N PHE A 48 11.18 2.01 13.27
CA PHE A 48 10.34 2.74 12.32
C PHE A 48 10.19 4.23 12.68
N VAL A 49 10.32 4.60 13.96
CA VAL A 49 10.31 6.01 14.38
C VAL A 49 11.58 6.73 13.92
N ASP A 50 12.72 6.04 13.84
CA ASP A 50 13.95 6.62 13.29
C ASP A 50 13.82 6.91 11.79
N LEU A 51 13.13 6.05 11.03
CA LEU A 51 12.82 6.33 9.62
C LEU A 51 11.93 7.56 9.46
N LEU A 52 10.92 7.70 10.33
CA LEU A 52 10.06 8.88 10.37
C LEU A 52 10.90 10.14 10.64
N ASN A 53 11.77 10.09 11.65
CA ASN A 53 12.64 11.21 12.03
C ASN A 53 13.64 11.59 10.91
N LYS A 54 14.10 10.60 10.12
CA LYS A 54 14.95 10.83 8.94
C LYS A 54 14.17 11.27 7.69
N GLY A 55 12.84 11.38 7.76
CA GLY A 55 12.00 11.77 6.63
C GLY A 55 11.90 10.73 5.52
N LEU A 56 12.22 9.46 5.81
CA LEU A 56 12.14 8.33 4.88
C LEU A 56 10.76 7.64 4.92
N LEU A 57 9.99 7.87 5.99
CA LEU A 57 8.63 7.38 6.22
C LEU A 57 7.71 8.57 6.47
N TYR A 58 6.54 8.60 5.83
CA TYR A 58 5.55 9.65 6.08
C TYR A 58 4.83 9.38 7.43
N PRO A 59 4.39 10.43 8.17
CA PRO A 59 3.72 10.26 9.46
C PRO A 59 2.49 9.34 9.40
N GLU A 60 1.72 9.40 8.33
CA GLU A 60 0.54 8.58 8.08
C GLU A 60 0.92 7.10 7.87
N GLU A 61 1.97 6.83 7.09
CA GLU A 61 2.47 5.47 6.86
C GLU A 61 3.03 4.87 8.15
N TYR A 62 3.73 5.66 8.97
CA TYR A 62 4.20 5.23 10.28
C TYR A 62 3.04 4.79 11.18
N LYS A 63 2.00 5.61 11.30
CA LYS A 63 0.81 5.29 12.09
C LYS A 63 0.14 4.02 11.59
N GLU A 64 -0.03 3.89 10.27
CA GLU A 64 -0.63 2.71 9.65
C GLU A 64 0.20 1.44 9.92
N LEU A 65 1.53 1.52 9.75
CA LEU A 65 2.43 0.38 9.94
C LEU A 65 2.46 -0.10 11.39
N ILE A 66 2.54 0.83 12.35
CA ILE A 66 2.54 0.50 13.79
C ILE A 66 1.20 -0.09 14.22
N ALA A 67 0.08 0.45 13.73
CA ALA A 67 -1.24 -0.11 14.00
C ALA A 67 -1.37 -1.54 13.46
N ALA A 68 -0.96 -1.78 12.22
CA ALA A 68 -0.98 -3.11 11.62
C ALA A 68 -0.04 -4.10 12.32
N GLN A 69 1.17 -3.65 12.69
CA GLN A 69 2.11 -4.46 13.47
C GLN A 69 1.52 -4.84 14.83
N ALA A 70 0.86 -3.92 15.53
CA ALA A 70 0.24 -4.18 16.82
C ALA A 70 -0.86 -5.25 16.75
N VAL A 71 -1.65 -5.26 15.67
CA VAL A 71 -2.64 -6.32 15.41
C VAL A 71 -1.97 -7.68 15.28
N LEU A 72 -0.96 -7.81 14.41
CA LEU A 72 -0.26 -9.08 14.23
C LEU A 72 0.48 -9.55 15.48
N PHE A 73 1.06 -8.62 16.26
CA PHE A 73 1.72 -8.93 17.52
C PHE A 73 0.72 -9.40 18.58
N ARG A 74 -0.44 -8.75 18.73
CA ARG A 74 -1.50 -9.21 19.65
C ARG A 74 -2.00 -10.59 19.28
N MET A 75 -2.32 -10.83 18.00
CA MET A 75 -2.78 -12.13 17.53
C MET A 75 -1.72 -13.21 17.75
N ARG A 76 -0.46 -12.92 17.41
CA ARG A 76 0.64 -13.85 17.62
C ARG A 76 0.82 -14.16 19.11
N PHE A 77 0.82 -13.15 19.96
CA PHE A 77 0.97 -13.33 21.39
C PHE A 77 -0.14 -14.23 21.95
N ALA A 78 -1.40 -13.90 21.68
CA ALA A 78 -2.54 -14.67 22.16
C ALA A 78 -2.55 -16.11 21.59
N LEU A 79 -2.15 -16.32 20.33
CA LEU A 79 -1.98 -17.64 19.74
C LEU A 79 -0.93 -18.46 20.51
N HIS A 80 0.23 -17.87 20.79
CA HIS A 80 1.33 -18.56 21.49
C HIS A 80 1.05 -18.80 22.99
N LEU A 81 0.08 -18.11 23.61
CA LEU A 81 -0.37 -18.45 24.96
C LEU A 81 -1.10 -19.81 25.01
N GLN A 82 -1.72 -20.22 23.91
CA GLN A 82 -2.50 -21.46 23.83
C GLN A 82 -1.69 -22.65 23.30
N LEU A 83 -0.57 -22.37 22.62
CA LEU A 83 0.22 -23.39 21.95
C LEU A 83 1.31 -23.98 22.85
N LYS A 84 1.38 -25.31 22.90
CA LYS A 84 2.50 -26.05 23.54
C LYS A 84 3.74 -26.16 22.65
N ARG A 85 3.61 -25.84 21.36
CA ARG A 85 4.66 -25.94 20.35
C ARG A 85 4.61 -24.74 19.42
N TYR A 86 5.76 -24.39 18.85
CA TYR A 86 5.86 -23.28 17.90
C TYR A 86 4.99 -23.52 16.66
N ASP A 87 3.98 -22.69 16.47
CA ASP A 87 3.17 -22.61 15.25
C ASP A 87 2.63 -21.17 15.11
N ASN A 88 2.54 -20.66 13.88
CA ASN A 88 2.01 -19.30 13.60
C ASN A 88 0.76 -19.33 12.73
N ARG A 89 0.25 -20.53 12.43
CA ARG A 89 -0.93 -20.69 11.58
C ARG A 89 -2.20 -20.49 12.39
N LEU A 90 -3.07 -19.62 11.88
CA LEU A 90 -4.43 -19.41 12.35
C LEU A 90 -5.33 -20.50 11.75
N ARG A 91 -5.25 -21.72 12.26
CA ARG A 91 -6.15 -22.81 11.87
C ARG A 91 -7.57 -22.56 12.39
N PHE A 92 -8.57 -23.17 11.75
CA PHE A 92 -9.98 -22.93 12.11
C PHE A 92 -10.30 -23.19 13.59
N ASP A 93 -9.75 -24.26 14.15
CA ASP A 93 -9.90 -24.63 15.58
C ASP A 93 -9.35 -23.55 16.52
N ARG A 94 -8.28 -22.88 16.11
CA ARG A 94 -7.62 -21.84 16.90
C ARG A 94 -8.27 -20.48 16.72
N GLN A 95 -8.83 -20.19 15.55
CA GLN A 95 -9.44 -18.90 15.26
C GLN A 95 -10.57 -18.57 16.23
N LEU A 96 -11.42 -19.54 16.56
CA LEU A 96 -12.52 -19.36 17.51
C LEU A 96 -11.98 -18.96 18.88
N GLN A 97 -11.10 -19.79 19.47
CA GLN A 97 -10.53 -19.53 20.79
C GLN A 97 -9.72 -18.23 20.84
N LEU A 98 -9.01 -17.90 19.76
CA LEU A 98 -8.24 -16.67 19.66
C LEU A 98 -9.14 -15.43 19.62
N SER A 99 -10.27 -15.51 18.91
CA SER A 99 -11.24 -14.41 18.84
C SER A 99 -11.81 -14.08 20.21
N GLU A 100 -12.09 -15.09 21.03
CA GLU A 100 -12.58 -14.94 22.42
C GLU A 100 -11.53 -14.29 23.31
N ILE A 101 -10.27 -14.77 23.29
CA ILE A 101 -9.18 -14.20 24.09
C ILE A 101 -8.91 -12.73 23.73
N LEU A 102 -9.00 -12.40 22.44
CA LEU A 102 -8.77 -11.05 21.96
C LEU A 102 -9.98 -10.12 22.18
N GLY A 103 -11.08 -10.64 22.73
CA GLY A 103 -12.28 -9.87 23.09
C GLY A 103 -13.19 -9.54 21.91
N TYR A 104 -13.09 -10.27 20.80
CA TYR A 104 -14.06 -10.15 19.71
C TYR A 104 -15.37 -10.81 20.11
N GLN A 105 -16.49 -10.14 19.81
CA GLN A 105 -17.83 -10.57 20.18
C GLN A 105 -18.75 -10.58 18.96
N GLY A 106 -19.75 -11.46 18.98
CA GLY A 106 -20.76 -11.57 17.94
C GLY A 106 -21.50 -12.89 18.02
N GLU A 107 -22.53 -13.05 17.19
CA GLU A 107 -23.29 -14.29 17.11
C GLU A 107 -22.61 -15.29 16.17
N ALA A 108 -22.63 -16.58 16.52
CA ALA A 108 -22.00 -17.65 15.74
C ALA A 108 -20.54 -17.33 15.35
N ASN A 109 -20.24 -17.26 14.05
CA ASN A 109 -18.87 -17.04 13.54
C ASN A 109 -18.46 -15.56 13.48
N GLN A 110 -19.32 -14.63 13.86
CA GLN A 110 -19.07 -13.20 13.71
C GLN A 110 -17.84 -12.71 14.48
N ALA A 111 -17.55 -13.27 15.66
CA ALA A 111 -16.34 -12.94 16.41
C ALA A 111 -15.06 -13.28 15.61
N VAL A 112 -15.04 -14.44 14.97
CA VAL A 112 -13.94 -14.88 14.09
C VAL A 112 -13.84 -14.00 12.85
N GLU A 113 -14.96 -13.68 12.21
CA GLU A 113 -14.99 -12.83 11.02
C GLU A 113 -14.44 -11.43 11.30
N LEU A 114 -14.81 -10.83 12.44
CA LEU A 114 -14.29 -9.52 12.86
C LEU A 114 -12.77 -9.57 13.12
N MET A 115 -12.31 -10.61 13.82
CA MET A 115 -10.87 -10.83 14.05
C MET A 115 -10.12 -11.01 12.72
N MET A 116 -10.64 -11.85 11.83
CA MET A 116 -10.02 -12.13 10.53
C MET A 116 -10.05 -10.90 9.61
N ARG A 117 -11.08 -10.05 9.69
CA ARG A 117 -11.11 -8.75 9.00
C ARG A 117 -9.94 -7.86 9.44
N ASP A 118 -9.71 -7.74 10.74
CA ASP A 118 -8.60 -6.95 11.27
C ASP A 118 -7.24 -7.54 10.84
N TYR A 119 -7.12 -8.88 10.82
CA TYR A 119 -5.94 -9.58 10.29
C TYR A 119 -5.69 -9.24 8.82
N PHE A 120 -6.70 -9.36 7.96
CA PHE A 120 -6.55 -9.07 6.52
C PHE A 120 -6.25 -7.61 6.27
N GLN A 121 -6.85 -6.69 7.03
CA GLN A 121 -6.53 -5.28 6.95
C GLN A 121 -5.07 -5.00 7.34
N ALA A 122 -4.59 -5.58 8.45
CA ALA A 122 -3.21 -5.40 8.91
C ALA A 122 -2.20 -5.94 7.89
N THR A 123 -2.39 -7.17 7.38
CA THR A 123 -1.50 -7.76 6.38
C THR A 123 -1.54 -7.02 5.04
N LYS A 124 -2.69 -6.53 4.61
CA LYS A 124 -2.81 -5.66 3.42
C LYS A 124 -1.98 -4.38 3.60
N SER A 125 -2.13 -3.69 4.73
CA SER A 125 -1.32 -2.49 5.03
C SER A 125 0.17 -2.79 5.04
N ILE A 126 0.61 -3.85 5.73
CA ILE A 126 2.03 -4.22 5.82
C ILE A 126 2.58 -4.59 4.45
N SER A 127 1.89 -5.42 3.67
CA SER A 127 2.38 -5.84 2.35
C SER A 127 2.51 -4.67 1.38
N GLN A 128 1.54 -3.76 1.35
CA GLN A 128 1.57 -2.54 0.53
C GLN A 128 2.71 -1.61 0.95
N LEU A 129 2.80 -1.27 2.23
CA LEU A 129 3.83 -0.38 2.76
C LEU A 129 5.23 -0.97 2.58
N SER A 130 5.39 -2.28 2.82
CA SER A 130 6.66 -2.96 2.61
C SER A 130 7.10 -2.90 1.15
N GLN A 131 6.19 -3.12 0.20
CA GLN A 131 6.53 -3.01 -1.21
C GLN A 131 6.92 -1.58 -1.59
N LEU A 132 6.16 -0.57 -1.13
CA LEU A 132 6.46 0.84 -1.42
C LEU A 132 7.78 1.29 -0.81
N LEU A 133 8.08 0.90 0.43
CA LEU A 133 9.35 1.20 1.09
C LEU A 133 10.52 0.53 0.38
N LEU A 134 10.38 -0.73 0.01
CA LEU A 134 11.41 -1.45 -0.74
C LEU A 134 11.70 -0.76 -2.08
N ASN A 135 10.66 -0.41 -2.84
CA ASN A 135 10.81 0.33 -4.11
C ASN A 135 11.47 1.69 -3.88
N SER A 136 11.09 2.39 -2.82
CA SER A 136 11.67 3.70 -2.46
C SER A 136 13.15 3.60 -2.11
N PHE A 137 13.57 2.56 -1.38
CA PHE A 137 14.97 2.33 -1.03
C PHE A 137 15.80 1.93 -2.25
N GLU A 138 15.26 1.05 -3.10
CA GLU A 138 15.90 0.66 -4.36
C GLU A 138 16.11 1.88 -5.28
N GLN A 139 15.10 2.72 -5.42
CA GLN A 139 15.20 3.94 -6.22
C GLN A 139 16.15 4.97 -5.62
N ALA A 140 16.17 5.16 -4.29
CA ALA A 140 17.13 6.04 -3.66
C ALA A 140 18.58 5.61 -3.97
N TYR A 141 18.85 4.30 -3.90
CA TYR A 141 20.15 3.72 -4.24
C TYR A 141 20.48 3.88 -5.73
N VAL A 142 19.55 3.56 -6.64
CA VAL A 142 19.75 3.72 -8.09
C VAL A 142 19.97 5.19 -8.47
N ASN A 143 19.19 6.11 -7.89
CA ASN A 143 19.31 7.54 -8.16
C ASN A 143 20.64 8.11 -7.65
N GLU A 144 21.20 7.59 -6.55
CA GLU A 144 22.55 7.96 -6.12
C GLU A 144 23.62 7.58 -7.14
N LEU A 145 23.43 6.46 -7.85
CA LEU A 145 24.32 6.03 -8.93
C LEU A 145 24.08 6.81 -10.23
N GLN A 146 22.86 7.33 -10.43
CA GLN A 146 22.42 8.01 -11.65
C GLN A 146 22.26 9.55 -11.47
N LYS A 147 23.01 10.17 -10.55
CA LYS A 147 22.91 11.62 -10.23
C LYS A 147 23.03 12.56 -11.45
N ASN A 148 23.58 12.08 -12.56
CA ASN A 148 23.79 12.85 -13.79
C ASN A 148 22.68 12.70 -14.83
N ALA A 149 21.63 11.92 -14.57
CA ALA A 149 20.51 11.78 -15.51
C ALA A 149 19.77 13.11 -15.67
N GLN A 150 19.50 13.50 -16.92
CA GLN A 150 18.88 14.77 -17.24
C GLN A 150 17.39 14.75 -16.86
N LYS A 151 16.93 15.78 -16.15
CA LYS A 151 15.52 15.99 -15.86
C LYS A 151 14.82 16.62 -17.07
N GLN A 152 13.87 15.89 -17.62
CA GLN A 152 13.03 16.36 -18.73
C GLN A 152 11.66 16.75 -18.18
N PRO A 153 11.29 18.04 -18.14
CA PRO A 153 9.97 18.45 -17.67
C PRO A 153 8.89 17.90 -18.62
N LEU A 154 7.85 17.29 -18.06
CA LEU A 154 6.67 16.85 -18.83
C LEU A 154 5.60 17.94 -18.78
N ASP A 155 5.42 18.56 -17.62
CA ASP A 155 4.57 19.72 -17.42
C ASP A 155 5.02 20.53 -16.17
N GLN A 156 4.12 21.36 -15.64
CA GLN A 156 4.36 22.19 -14.45
C GLN A 156 4.54 21.39 -13.14
N TYR A 157 4.04 20.15 -13.06
CA TYR A 157 4.01 19.33 -11.84
C TYR A 157 4.86 18.05 -11.93
N PHE A 158 5.12 17.56 -13.15
CA PHE A 158 5.77 16.29 -13.41
C PHE A 158 7.02 16.45 -14.27
N TYR A 159 8.03 15.67 -13.95
CA TYR A 159 9.23 15.53 -14.77
C TYR A 159 9.61 14.07 -14.92
N ARG A 160 10.21 13.78 -16.06
CA ARG A 160 10.82 12.49 -16.39
C ARG A 160 12.30 12.54 -16.03
N GLN A 161 12.78 11.45 -15.45
CA GLN A 161 14.20 11.15 -15.36
C GLN A 161 14.36 9.67 -15.71
N GLU A 162 15.09 9.38 -16.79
CA GLU A 162 15.14 8.05 -17.42
C GLU A 162 13.76 7.51 -17.82
N GLN A 163 13.30 6.41 -17.21
CA GLN A 163 11.97 5.83 -17.39
C GLN A 163 11.06 6.08 -16.19
N GLN A 164 11.45 6.99 -15.29
CA GLN A 164 10.71 7.29 -14.07
C GLN A 164 10.02 8.65 -14.13
N LEU A 165 8.76 8.68 -13.72
CA LEU A 165 7.97 9.89 -13.55
C LEU A 165 8.02 10.34 -12.09
N PHE A 166 8.48 11.57 -11.90
CA PHE A 166 8.60 12.23 -10.62
C PHE A 166 7.65 13.42 -10.52
N VAL A 167 7.30 13.73 -9.29
CA VAL A 167 6.58 14.94 -8.92
C VAL A 167 7.57 16.00 -8.43
N VAL A 168 7.33 17.26 -8.78
CA VAL A 168 8.15 18.40 -8.33
C VAL A 168 7.93 18.71 -6.85
N GLU A 169 6.69 18.69 -6.36
CA GLU A 169 6.34 19.06 -4.98
C GLU A 169 5.66 17.93 -4.18
N ARG A 170 5.99 17.77 -2.89
CA ARG A 170 5.49 16.66 -2.05
C ARG A 170 3.98 16.64 -1.75
N LYS A 171 3.21 17.61 -2.23
CA LYS A 171 1.79 17.80 -1.89
C LYS A 171 0.89 18.13 -3.09
N ILE A 172 1.32 17.85 -4.33
CA ILE A 172 0.51 18.21 -5.51
C ILE A 172 -0.87 17.55 -5.52
N PHE A 173 -0.95 16.31 -5.05
CA PHE A 173 -2.16 15.50 -5.17
C PHE A 173 -3.33 15.98 -4.32
N LYS A 174 -3.11 16.97 -3.44
CA LYS A 174 -4.21 17.70 -2.78
C LYS A 174 -5.21 18.25 -3.78
N ASN A 175 -4.75 18.64 -4.97
CA ASN A 175 -5.64 18.93 -6.08
C ASN A 175 -5.95 17.62 -6.83
N PRO A 176 -7.20 17.11 -6.78
CA PRO A 176 -7.57 15.83 -7.40
C PRO A 176 -7.29 15.78 -8.90
N THR A 177 -7.34 16.94 -9.58
CA THR A 177 -7.08 17.01 -11.02
C THR A 177 -5.65 16.62 -11.40
N THR A 178 -4.68 16.79 -10.50
CA THR A 178 -3.28 16.40 -10.72
C THR A 178 -3.09 14.88 -10.70
N MET A 179 -3.98 14.14 -10.05
CA MET A 179 -3.97 12.67 -10.12
C MET A 179 -4.28 12.21 -11.54
N LEU A 180 -5.21 12.87 -12.23
CA LEU A 180 -5.52 12.56 -13.63
C LEU A 180 -4.35 12.89 -14.56
N ASP A 181 -3.61 13.97 -14.30
CA ASP A 181 -2.41 14.32 -15.07
C ASP A 181 -1.36 13.22 -14.96
N LEU A 182 -1.13 12.69 -13.75
CA LEU A 182 -0.25 11.55 -13.54
C LEU A 182 -0.68 10.35 -14.43
N PHE A 183 -1.96 9.97 -14.39
CA PHE A 183 -2.46 8.87 -15.22
C PHE A 183 -2.34 9.16 -16.71
N PHE A 184 -2.61 10.40 -17.14
CA PHE A 184 -2.49 10.82 -18.53
C PHE A 184 -1.06 10.63 -19.07
N HIS A 185 -0.05 11.06 -18.30
CA HIS A 185 1.36 10.85 -18.65
C HIS A 185 1.72 9.37 -18.76
N LEU A 186 1.26 8.55 -17.81
CA LEU A 186 1.51 7.09 -17.83
C LEU A 186 0.79 6.37 -18.98
N THR A 187 -0.35 6.90 -19.45
CA THR A 187 -1.04 6.31 -20.61
C THR A 187 -0.45 6.74 -21.95
N ASN A 188 0.12 7.94 -22.03
CA ASN A 188 0.71 8.46 -23.26
C ASN A 188 2.09 7.86 -23.53
N ASP A 189 2.85 7.52 -22.48
CA ASP A 189 4.14 6.85 -22.61
C ASP A 189 4.13 5.52 -21.83
N PRO A 190 3.95 4.37 -22.51
CA PRO A 190 3.91 3.07 -21.85
C PRO A 190 5.28 2.64 -21.29
N THR A 191 6.38 3.33 -21.63
CA THR A 191 7.70 3.07 -21.05
C THR A 191 7.88 3.73 -19.69
N LEU A 192 6.98 4.64 -19.31
CA LEU A 192 7.11 5.45 -18.12
C LEU A 192 6.52 4.73 -16.90
N ILE A 193 7.28 4.70 -15.81
CA ILE A 193 6.89 4.10 -14.53
C ILE A 193 6.86 5.19 -13.47
N ALA A 194 5.77 5.28 -12.71
CA ALA A 194 5.71 6.22 -11.60
C ALA A 194 6.77 5.89 -10.53
N ASN A 195 7.51 6.90 -10.09
CA ASN A 195 8.45 6.76 -9.00
C ASN A 195 7.73 6.34 -7.69
N ALA A 196 8.43 5.63 -6.81
CA ALA A 196 7.84 5.12 -5.57
C ALA A 196 7.40 6.25 -4.64
N ASP A 197 8.12 7.37 -4.58
CA ASP A 197 7.70 8.52 -3.80
C ASP A 197 6.43 9.15 -4.37
N THR A 198 6.34 9.29 -5.70
CA THR A 198 5.11 9.73 -6.40
C THR A 198 3.92 8.82 -6.04
N LEU A 199 4.11 7.50 -6.07
CA LEU A 199 3.07 6.53 -5.71
C LEU A 199 2.67 6.59 -4.23
N ARG A 200 3.63 6.83 -3.32
CA ARG A 200 3.37 7.01 -1.90
C ARG A 200 2.54 8.27 -1.65
N GLN A 201 2.90 9.39 -2.28
CA GLN A 201 2.13 10.63 -2.20
C GLN A 201 0.70 10.48 -2.75
N LEU A 202 0.54 9.80 -3.89
CA LEU A 202 -0.78 9.49 -4.44
C LEU A 202 -1.62 8.66 -3.46
N ARG A 203 -1.03 7.58 -2.92
CA ARG A 203 -1.69 6.70 -1.93
C ARG A 203 -2.15 7.47 -0.71
N LEU A 204 -1.28 8.30 -0.13
CA LEU A 204 -1.60 9.11 1.05
C LEU A 204 -2.75 10.07 0.79
N CYS A 205 -2.79 10.67 -0.40
CA CYS A 205 -3.89 11.55 -0.76
C CYS A 205 -5.21 10.77 -0.92
N LEU A 206 -5.18 9.62 -1.61
CA LEU A 206 -6.37 8.76 -1.78
C LEU A 206 -6.92 8.26 -0.44
N GLN A 207 -6.06 7.97 0.55
CA GLN A 207 -6.50 7.57 1.89
C GLN A 207 -7.24 8.69 2.66
N GLN A 208 -6.98 9.96 2.33
CA GLN A 208 -7.58 11.12 3.00
C GLN A 208 -8.86 11.61 2.31
N GLN A 209 -9.21 11.07 1.13
CA GLN A 209 -10.42 11.46 0.42
C GLN A 209 -11.65 10.74 0.98
N HIS A 210 -12.66 11.54 1.36
CA HIS A 210 -13.90 11.05 1.95
C HIS A 210 -15.02 10.87 0.91
N GLU A 211 -14.87 11.47 -0.27
CA GLU A 211 -15.83 11.43 -1.36
C GLU A 211 -15.18 10.85 -2.62
N PRO A 212 -15.91 10.01 -3.41
CA PRO A 212 -15.40 9.54 -4.68
C PRO A 212 -15.14 10.69 -5.65
N MET A 213 -13.97 10.69 -6.30
CA MET A 213 -13.55 11.83 -7.14
C MET A 213 -14.47 12.08 -8.35
N CYS A 214 -15.31 11.12 -8.75
CA CYS A 214 -16.24 11.28 -9.87
C CYS A 214 -17.35 12.30 -9.60
N PHE A 215 -17.62 12.61 -8.32
CA PHE A 215 -18.59 13.63 -7.93
C PHE A 215 -18.04 15.05 -8.05
N LEU A 216 -16.72 15.23 -8.14
CA LEU A 216 -16.10 16.54 -8.29
C LEU A 216 -16.31 17.09 -9.71
N PRO A 217 -16.94 18.28 -9.89
CA PRO A 217 -17.18 18.87 -11.20
C PRO A 217 -15.90 19.07 -12.02
N GLU A 218 -14.82 19.52 -11.37
CA GLU A 218 -13.51 19.75 -12.00
C GLU A 218 -12.93 18.47 -12.62
N MET A 219 -13.11 17.32 -11.96
CA MET A 219 -12.64 16.03 -12.46
C MET A 219 -13.41 15.60 -13.70
N ARG A 220 -14.74 15.83 -13.73
CA ARG A 220 -15.58 15.49 -14.89
C ARG A 220 -15.21 16.32 -16.11
N GLU A 221 -15.04 17.63 -15.93
CA GLU A 221 -14.62 18.50 -17.04
C GLU A 221 -13.24 18.10 -17.56
N LYS A 222 -12.30 17.80 -16.66
CA LYS A 222 -10.96 17.37 -17.08
C LYS A 222 -10.97 16.06 -17.86
N ILE A 223 -11.71 15.07 -17.38
CA ILE A 223 -11.91 13.80 -18.12
C ILE A 223 -12.52 14.09 -19.50
N ARG A 224 -13.56 14.93 -19.57
CA ARG A 224 -14.20 15.31 -20.84
C ARG A 224 -13.19 15.95 -21.80
N THR A 225 -12.39 16.90 -21.33
CA THR A 225 -11.35 17.55 -22.16
C THR A 225 -10.28 16.57 -22.62
N ALA A 226 -9.84 15.65 -21.77
CA ALA A 226 -8.86 14.62 -22.12
C ALA A 226 -9.40 13.73 -23.26
N PHE A 227 -10.64 13.25 -23.15
CA PHE A 227 -11.28 12.45 -24.20
C PHE A 227 -11.46 13.22 -25.52
N CYS A 228 -11.95 14.47 -25.48
CA CYS A 228 -12.11 15.28 -26.69
C CYS A 228 -10.77 15.59 -27.38
N SER A 229 -9.67 15.73 -26.63
CA SER A 229 -8.33 15.95 -27.19
C SER A 229 -7.73 14.70 -27.85
N THR A 230 -8.16 13.50 -27.46
CA THR A 230 -7.69 12.24 -28.07
C THR A 230 -8.39 11.90 -29.40
N GLU A 231 -9.57 12.47 -29.68
CA GLU A 231 -10.29 12.24 -30.95
C GLU A 231 -9.71 13.02 -32.15
N SER A 232 -8.88 14.04 -31.92
CA SER A 232 -8.24 14.84 -32.98
C SER A 232 -6.90 14.28 -33.47
N HIS A 233 -6.41 13.19 -32.88
CA HIS A 233 -5.30 12.39 -33.39
C HIS A 233 -5.76 10.96 -33.66
N LYS A 234 -6.30 10.73 -34.87
CA LYS A 234 -6.38 9.38 -35.45
C LYS A 234 -4.96 8.84 -35.59
N PRO A 235 -4.58 7.74 -34.90
CA PRO A 235 -3.51 6.91 -35.42
C PRO A 235 -4.13 6.07 -36.55
N SER A 236 -3.58 6.20 -37.75
CA SER A 236 -3.73 5.16 -38.76
C SER A 236 -3.13 3.87 -38.19
N ASN A 237 -3.98 2.86 -38.04
CA ASN A 237 -3.75 1.45 -37.67
C ASN A 237 -3.98 1.00 -36.21
N SER A 238 -4.86 -0.01 -36.15
CA SER A 238 -5.05 -1.08 -35.16
C SER A 238 -5.52 -0.72 -33.74
N SER A 239 -6.82 -0.95 -33.52
CA SER A 239 -7.39 -1.71 -32.39
C SER A 239 -6.60 -1.69 -31.07
N ASN A 240 -6.62 -0.57 -30.36
CA ASN A 240 -6.46 -0.54 -28.91
C ASN A 240 -7.10 0.75 -28.39
N ALA A 241 -8.43 0.70 -28.22
CA ALA A 241 -9.15 1.68 -27.41
C ALA A 241 -8.54 1.68 -25.98
N PRO A 242 -8.66 2.78 -25.20
CA PRO A 242 -8.00 2.92 -23.91
C PRO A 242 -8.74 2.11 -22.82
N THR A 243 -8.84 0.80 -23.00
CA THR A 243 -9.40 -0.15 -22.04
C THR A 243 -8.56 -0.20 -20.76
N GLY A 244 -7.27 0.15 -20.86
CA GLY A 244 -6.36 0.29 -19.71
C GLY A 244 -6.70 1.48 -18.81
N PHE A 245 -7.13 2.61 -19.39
CA PHE A 245 -7.52 3.81 -18.62
C PHE A 245 -8.67 3.49 -17.69
N PHE A 246 -9.75 2.90 -18.20
CA PHE A 246 -10.93 2.55 -17.38
C PHE A 246 -10.65 1.46 -16.35
N LYS A 247 -9.80 0.46 -16.65
CA LYS A 247 -9.48 -0.62 -15.70
C LYS A 247 -8.61 -0.11 -14.54
N CYS A 248 -7.66 0.78 -14.83
CA CYS A 248 -6.82 1.41 -13.81
C CYS A 248 -7.60 2.46 -13.00
N LEU A 249 -8.47 3.26 -13.64
CA LEU A 249 -9.33 4.21 -12.96
C LEU A 249 -10.39 3.52 -12.10
N SER A 250 -11.10 2.50 -12.59
CA SER A 250 -12.08 1.74 -11.77
C SER A 250 -11.42 1.15 -10.53
N THR A 251 -10.24 0.52 -10.68
CA THR A 251 -9.50 -0.07 -9.55
C THR A 251 -8.99 0.98 -8.57
N ALA A 252 -8.62 2.18 -9.04
CA ALA A 252 -8.18 3.30 -8.19
C ALA A 252 -9.34 4.12 -7.58
N MET A 253 -10.50 4.16 -8.23
CA MET A 253 -11.69 4.94 -7.84
C MET A 253 -12.69 4.14 -7.00
N GLU A 254 -12.65 2.81 -7.03
CA GLU A 254 -13.37 1.92 -6.12
C GLU A 254 -12.68 1.84 -4.75
N GLY A 255 -12.20 2.99 -4.23
CA GLY A 255 -11.72 3.15 -2.87
C GLY A 255 -12.71 2.50 -1.91
N ASP A 256 -12.35 1.32 -1.42
CA ASP A 256 -13.21 0.44 -0.66
C ASP A 256 -13.54 1.11 0.68
N ARG A 257 -14.70 1.78 0.70
CA ARG A 257 -15.24 2.53 1.84
C ARG A 257 -15.60 1.65 3.04
N ARG A 258 -15.20 0.37 3.07
CA ARG A 258 -15.54 -0.58 4.15
C ARG A 258 -14.43 -0.86 5.15
N ALA A 259 -13.24 -0.25 5.03
CA ALA A 259 -12.11 -0.57 5.93
C ALA A 259 -11.70 0.54 6.92
N ASN A 260 -12.27 1.75 6.87
CA ASN A 260 -11.89 2.82 7.81
C ASN A 260 -12.82 2.88 9.03
N ALA A 261 -12.64 1.91 9.93
CA ALA A 261 -12.90 2.08 11.35
C ALA A 261 -12.04 1.08 12.12
N ILE A 262 -10.76 1.42 12.35
CA ILE A 262 -10.04 0.86 13.50
C ILE A 262 -10.81 1.39 14.72
N ARG A 263 -11.75 0.60 15.23
CA ARG A 263 -12.32 0.88 16.54
C ARG A 263 -11.17 0.69 17.54
N PRO A 264 -10.86 1.67 18.40
CA PRO A 264 -9.93 1.44 19.48
C PRO A 264 -10.51 0.33 20.37
N ILE A 265 -9.91 -0.86 20.32
CA ILE A 265 -10.19 -1.90 21.31
C ILE A 265 -9.52 -1.40 22.60
N PRO A 266 -10.26 -1.26 23.71
CA PRO A 266 -9.73 -0.64 24.92
C PRO A 266 -8.46 -1.36 25.39
N TYR A 267 -7.41 -0.57 25.60
CA TYR A 267 -6.16 -1.04 26.18
C TYR A 267 -6.43 -1.58 27.58
N LEU A 268 -6.37 -2.90 27.75
CA LEU A 268 -6.27 -3.52 29.07
C LEU A 268 -4.82 -3.34 29.57
N TYR A 269 -4.52 -2.13 30.01
CA TYR A 269 -3.52 -1.87 31.05
C TYR A 269 -4.28 -1.36 32.27
N SER A 270 -4.76 -2.29 33.09
CA SER A 270 -5.12 -2.01 34.48
C SER A 270 -4.16 -2.82 35.35
N ARG A 271 -3.50 -2.08 36.25
CA ARG A 271 -2.47 -2.49 37.21
C ARG A 271 -2.75 -3.79 37.94
#